data_AF-A0A8C3WFI4-F1
#
_entry.id   AF-A0A8C3WFI4-F1
#
_cell.length_a   1.000
_cell.length_b   1.000
_cell.length_c   1.000
_cell.angle_alpha   90.00
_cell.angle_beta   90.00
_cell.angle_gamma   90.00
#
_symmetry.space_group_name_H-M   'P 1'
#
loop_
_entity.id
_entity.type
_entity.pdbx_description
1 polymer ?
#
loop_
_entity_poly.entity_id
_entity_poly.type
_entity_poly.pdbx_seq_one_letter_code
_entity_poly.pdbx_strand_id
1 'polypeptide(L)'
;LNKDQPNEKSSLFILKELKYDFNEKSELRHTETQRPFVFNYYENVLEKNSKRYQALGHLLEQYVYELLEKVCKLQKVYIPPEADKEARSFFFMSERALTNHHSALLVLLQDHGVFRAGQWSQQAIIHHGLQHGSQIPCIQMWGFCTRGEILGSAPNTARTSDRR
;
A
#
# COMPACT_ATOMS: atom_id res chain seq x y z
N LEU A 1 -34.45 -12.39 -1.29
CA LEU A 1 -34.11 -11.03 -1.75
C LEU A 1 -33.02 -10.49 -0.82
N ASN A 2 -31.75 -10.73 -1.12
CA ASN A 2 -30.62 -10.13 -0.40
C ASN A 2 -29.76 -9.42 -1.44
N LYS A 3 -30.03 -8.12 -1.60
CA LYS A 3 -29.09 -7.14 -2.13
C LYS A 3 -28.02 -6.93 -1.05
N ASP A 4 -26.79 -6.64 -1.44
CA ASP A 4 -25.62 -6.26 -0.59
C ASP A 4 -24.43 -7.22 -0.60
N GLN A 5 -24.15 -7.81 -1.76
CA GLN A 5 -22.78 -8.18 -2.13
C GLN A 5 -22.35 -7.23 -3.24
N PRO A 6 -21.33 -6.36 -3.05
CA PRO A 6 -20.74 -5.64 -4.17
C PRO A 6 -20.16 -6.68 -5.12
N ASN A 7 -20.80 -6.83 -6.28
CA ASN A 7 -20.42 -7.80 -7.31
C ASN A 7 -18.91 -7.70 -7.59
N GLU A 8 -18.18 -8.77 -7.27
CA GLU A 8 -16.72 -8.86 -7.40
C GLU A 8 -16.24 -8.59 -8.84
N LYS A 9 -17.10 -8.86 -9.83
CA LYS A 9 -16.86 -8.51 -11.24
C LYS A 9 -16.89 -7.00 -11.51
N SER A 10 -17.67 -6.23 -10.75
CA SER A 10 -17.73 -4.77 -10.87
C SER A 10 -16.45 -4.11 -10.36
N SER A 11 -15.84 -4.67 -9.31
CA SER A 11 -14.57 -4.19 -8.76
C SER A 11 -13.41 -4.41 -9.73
N LEU A 12 -13.37 -5.57 -10.40
CA LEU A 12 -12.35 -5.89 -11.41
C LEU A 12 -12.44 -4.97 -12.64
N PHE A 13 -13.66 -4.57 -13.01
CA PHE A 13 -13.92 -3.62 -14.11
C PHE A 13 -13.41 -2.21 -13.78
N ILE A 14 -13.62 -1.74 -12.54
CA ILE A 14 -13.17 -0.42 -12.07
C ILE A 14 -11.64 -0.27 -12.12
N LEU A 15 -10.88 -1.34 -11.85
CA LEU A 15 -9.41 -1.30 -11.81
C LEU A 15 -8.78 -1.01 -13.18
N LYS A 16 -9.34 -1.57 -14.26
CA LYS A 16 -8.88 -1.28 -15.64
C LYS A 16 -9.35 0.08 -16.15
N GLU A 17 -10.44 0.61 -15.62
CA GLU A 17 -11.01 1.89 -16.06
C GLU A 17 -10.34 3.12 -15.46
N LEU A 18 -9.64 2.99 -14.33
CA LEU A 18 -9.13 4.17 -13.63
C LEU A 18 -8.14 4.99 -14.48
N LYS A 19 -7.34 4.33 -15.34
CA LYS A 19 -6.37 4.98 -16.24
C LYS A 19 -5.43 5.96 -15.50
N TYR A 20 -4.94 5.57 -14.32
CA TYR A 20 -3.90 6.33 -13.60
C TYR A 20 -2.61 5.52 -13.56
N ASP A 21 -1.49 6.23 -13.69
CA ASP A 21 -0.14 5.70 -13.52
C ASP A 21 0.77 6.74 -12.86
N PHE A 22 1.93 6.33 -12.40
CA PHE A 22 2.96 7.22 -11.89
C PHE A 22 3.83 7.75 -13.03
N ASN A 23 3.95 9.08 -13.10
CA ASN A 23 4.86 9.71 -14.05
C ASN A 23 6.33 9.60 -13.59
N GLU A 24 7.25 10.15 -14.39
CA GLU A 24 8.70 10.17 -14.09
C GLU A 24 9.04 10.86 -12.75
N LYS A 25 8.17 11.77 -12.28
CA LYS A 25 8.31 12.46 -10.98
C LYS A 25 7.69 11.66 -9.83
N SER A 26 7.26 10.42 -10.08
CA SER A 26 6.54 9.57 -9.11
C SER A 26 5.24 10.18 -8.60
N GLU A 27 4.55 10.97 -9.43
CA GLU A 27 3.24 11.54 -9.14
C GLU A 27 2.13 10.75 -9.85
N LEU A 28 1.02 10.49 -9.16
CA LEU A 28 -0.13 9.81 -9.74
C LEU A 28 -0.86 10.75 -10.72
N ARG A 29 -0.96 10.35 -11.98
CA ARG A 29 -1.58 11.13 -13.07
C ARG A 29 -2.44 10.25 -13.96
N HIS A 30 -3.49 10.83 -14.51
CA HIS A 30 -4.30 10.15 -15.53
C HIS A 30 -3.45 9.94 -16.79
N THR A 31 -3.41 8.74 -17.34
CA THR A 31 -2.51 8.36 -18.44
C THR A 31 -2.73 9.21 -19.68
N GLU A 32 -3.98 9.53 -20.01
CA GLU A 32 -4.32 10.30 -21.22
C GLU A 32 -4.29 11.82 -21.02
N THR A 33 -4.73 12.32 -19.85
CA THR A 33 -4.98 13.76 -19.64
C THR A 33 -3.91 14.42 -18.76
N GLN A 34 -3.06 13.60 -18.13
CA GLN A 34 -2.03 14.02 -17.17
C GLN A 34 -2.60 14.83 -15.98
N ARG A 35 -3.91 14.76 -15.73
CA ARG A 35 -4.55 15.46 -14.61
C ARG A 35 -4.40 14.66 -13.30
N PRO A 36 -4.39 15.35 -12.15
CA PRO A 36 -4.41 14.69 -10.84
C PRO A 36 -5.74 13.97 -10.60
N PHE A 37 -5.73 13.01 -9.68
CA PHE A 37 -6.95 12.31 -9.29
C PHE A 37 -7.92 13.25 -8.57
N VAL A 38 -9.18 13.24 -9.01
CA VAL A 38 -10.28 13.98 -8.37
C VAL A 38 -11.20 12.98 -7.69
N PHE A 39 -11.45 13.16 -6.38
CA PHE A 39 -12.35 12.29 -5.62
C PHE A 39 -13.81 12.44 -6.08
N ASN A 40 -14.31 13.67 -6.15
CA ASN A 40 -15.67 13.97 -6.59
C ASN A 40 -15.80 13.95 -8.13
N TYR A 41 -15.54 12.79 -8.74
CA TYR A 41 -15.55 12.64 -10.19
C TYR A 41 -16.98 12.54 -10.75
N TYR A 42 -17.85 11.78 -10.08
CA TYR A 42 -19.27 11.68 -10.43
C TYR A 42 -20.09 12.65 -9.55
N GLU A 43 -20.77 13.59 -10.18
CA GLU A 43 -21.63 14.55 -9.47
C GLU A 43 -22.76 13.82 -8.73
N ASN A 44 -22.93 14.12 -7.43
CA ASN A 44 -24.00 13.61 -6.57
C ASN A 44 -24.04 12.07 -6.39
N VAL A 45 -22.96 11.35 -6.73
CA VAL A 45 -22.88 9.89 -6.54
C VAL A 45 -21.74 9.52 -5.58
N LEU A 46 -21.93 9.83 -4.28
CA LEU A 46 -20.95 9.59 -3.22
C LEU A 46 -20.47 8.13 -3.16
N GLU A 47 -21.38 7.17 -3.26
CA GLU A 47 -21.04 5.74 -3.19
C GLU A 47 -20.09 5.31 -4.31
N LYS A 48 -20.31 5.82 -5.52
CA LYS A 48 -19.46 5.51 -6.69
C LYS A 48 -18.08 6.15 -6.56
N ASN A 49 -18.01 7.38 -6.07
CA ASN A 49 -16.74 8.05 -5.77
C ASN A 49 -15.95 7.33 -4.67
N SER A 50 -16.64 6.88 -3.62
CA SER A 50 -16.03 6.08 -2.54
C SER A 50 -15.47 4.75 -3.04
N LYS A 51 -16.26 3.98 -3.81
CA LYS A 51 -15.79 2.72 -4.44
C LYS A 51 -14.59 2.94 -5.35
N ARG A 52 -14.59 4.03 -6.13
CA ARG A 52 -13.47 4.41 -7.01
C ARG A 52 -12.21 4.71 -6.19
N TYR A 53 -12.35 5.44 -5.09
CA TYR A 53 -11.24 5.75 -4.18
C TYR A 53 -10.69 4.50 -3.47
N GLN A 54 -11.56 3.60 -3.04
CA GLN A 54 -11.15 2.31 -2.46
C GLN A 54 -10.41 1.43 -3.47
N ALA A 55 -10.94 1.31 -4.70
CA ALA A 55 -10.29 0.56 -5.77
C ALA A 55 -8.90 1.11 -6.09
N LEU A 56 -8.76 2.45 -6.15
CA LEU A 56 -7.45 3.08 -6.31
C LEU A 56 -6.51 2.74 -5.14
N GLY A 57 -7.01 2.75 -3.90
CA GLY A 57 -6.23 2.36 -2.72
C GLY A 57 -5.63 0.96 -2.82
N HIS A 58 -6.40 -0.01 -3.33
CA HIS A 58 -5.92 -1.38 -3.57
C HIS A 58 -4.86 -1.46 -4.68
N LEU A 59 -4.99 -0.68 -5.75
CA LEU A 59 -3.95 -0.60 -6.79
C LEU A 59 -2.65 -0.01 -6.24
N LEU A 60 -2.77 1.07 -5.48
CA LEU A 60 -1.62 1.72 -4.85
C LEU A 60 -0.91 0.79 -3.86
N GLU A 61 -1.66 -0.01 -3.11
CA GLU A 61 -1.11 -1.07 -2.26
C GLU A 61 -0.21 -2.03 -3.05
N GLN A 62 -0.77 -2.64 -4.10
CA GLN A 62 -0.07 -3.63 -4.91
C GLN A 62 1.18 -3.02 -5.55
N TYR A 63 1.05 -1.81 -6.10
CA TYR A 63 2.17 -1.10 -6.71
C TYR A 63 3.28 -0.81 -5.70
N VAL A 64 2.95 -0.34 -4.49
CA VAL A 64 3.95 -0.09 -3.44
C VAL A 64 4.64 -1.39 -3.02
N TYR A 65 3.93 -2.50 -2.88
CA TYR A 65 4.55 -3.80 -2.59
C TYR A 65 5.53 -4.23 -3.68
N GLU A 66 5.14 -4.07 -4.95
CA GLU A 66 6.04 -4.36 -6.06
C GLU A 66 7.31 -3.50 -6.02
N LEU A 67 7.21 -2.23 -5.65
CA LEU A 67 8.37 -1.36 -5.50
C LEU A 67 9.25 -1.78 -4.31
N LEU A 68 8.66 -2.15 -3.18
CA LEU A 68 9.41 -2.66 -2.03
C LEU A 68 10.21 -3.92 -2.40
N GLU A 69 9.64 -4.82 -3.19
CA GLU A 69 10.33 -6.05 -3.62
C GLU A 69 11.35 -5.79 -4.73
N LYS A 70 10.93 -5.14 -5.82
CA LYS A 70 11.74 -5.02 -7.04
C LYS A 70 12.77 -3.90 -6.95
N VAL A 71 12.41 -2.77 -6.36
CA VAL A 71 13.25 -1.56 -6.29
C VAL A 71 14.04 -1.53 -4.98
N CYS A 72 13.37 -1.74 -3.84
CA CYS A 72 14.04 -1.71 -2.53
C CYS A 72 14.69 -3.05 -2.14
N LYS A 73 14.51 -4.11 -2.94
CA LYS A 73 15.10 -5.44 -2.72
C LYS A 73 14.73 -6.05 -1.37
N LEU A 74 13.51 -5.78 -0.89
CA LEU A 74 12.98 -6.37 0.32
C LEU A 74 12.26 -7.67 0.01
N GLN A 75 12.37 -8.64 0.90
CA GLN A 75 11.60 -9.89 0.87
C GLN A 75 10.35 -9.75 1.73
N LYS A 76 9.21 -10.19 1.18
CA LYS A 76 7.96 -10.33 1.92
C LYS A 76 7.99 -11.63 2.72
N VAL A 77 7.83 -11.52 4.04
CA VAL A 77 7.91 -12.63 4.98
C VAL A 77 6.59 -12.75 5.72
N TYR A 78 6.03 -13.95 5.71
CA TYR A 78 4.78 -14.25 6.39
C TYR A 78 5.04 -14.69 7.82
N ILE A 79 4.27 -14.14 8.76
CA ILE A 79 4.28 -14.58 10.15
C ILE A 79 3.45 -15.87 10.23
N PRO A 80 4.00 -16.98 10.75
CA PRO A 80 3.25 -18.21 10.92
C PRO A 80 1.98 -17.96 11.77
N PRO A 81 0.83 -18.52 11.39
CA PRO A 81 -0.38 -18.38 12.19
C PRO A 81 -0.19 -19.07 13.55
N GLU A 82 -0.63 -18.42 14.62
CA GLU A 82 -0.91 -19.14 15.87
C GLU A 82 -2.05 -20.13 15.62
N ALA A 83 -2.03 -21.27 16.32
CA ALA A 83 -2.85 -22.46 16.04
C ALA A 83 -4.36 -22.23 15.88
N ASP A 84 -4.88 -21.07 16.29
CA ASP A 84 -6.31 -20.73 16.32
C ASP A 84 -6.69 -19.44 15.55
N LYS A 85 -5.82 -18.88 14.69
CA LYS A 85 -6.09 -17.61 13.96
C LYS A 85 -5.90 -17.72 12.45
N GLU A 86 -6.90 -17.27 11.68
CA GLU A 86 -6.89 -17.25 10.20
C GLU A 86 -6.06 -16.11 9.58
N ALA A 87 -5.72 -15.06 10.34
CA ALA A 87 -5.04 -13.89 9.77
C ALA A 87 -3.53 -14.13 9.61
N ARG A 88 -3.11 -14.40 8.36
CA ARG A 88 -1.69 -14.41 7.96
C ARG A 88 -1.17 -12.98 7.85
N SER A 89 -0.50 -12.50 8.90
CA SER A 89 0.24 -11.23 8.85
C SER A 89 1.56 -11.40 8.08
N PHE A 90 2.13 -10.30 7.61
CA PHE A 90 3.42 -10.28 6.94
C PHE A 90 4.19 -9.00 7.20
N PHE A 91 5.46 -8.99 6.86
CA PHE A 91 6.31 -7.82 6.87
C PHE A 91 7.31 -7.90 5.70
N PHE A 92 7.93 -6.78 5.36
CA PHE A 92 9.04 -6.70 4.41
C PHE A 92 10.34 -6.58 5.18
N MET A 93 11.37 -7.33 4.78
CA MET A 93 12.71 -7.14 5.34
C MET A 93 13.80 -7.23 4.28
N SER A 94 14.98 -6.67 4.52
CA SER A 94 16.14 -6.97 3.68
C SER A 94 16.63 -8.40 3.90
N GLU A 95 17.29 -9.00 2.90
CA GLU A 95 17.78 -10.39 2.94
C GLU A 95 18.58 -10.72 4.22
N ARG A 96 19.42 -9.77 4.64
CA ARG A 96 20.38 -9.96 5.75
C ARG A 96 19.89 -9.45 7.11
N ALA A 97 18.66 -8.92 7.19
CA ALA A 97 18.09 -8.21 8.36
C ALA A 97 18.24 -8.92 9.71
N LEU A 98 18.29 -10.26 9.70
CA LEU A 98 18.34 -11.08 10.90
C LEU A 98 19.69 -11.77 11.12
N THR A 99 20.62 -11.66 10.17
CA THR A 99 21.90 -12.39 10.19
C THR A 99 23.12 -11.50 10.36
N ASN A 100 22.96 -10.18 10.23
CA ASN A 100 24.06 -9.23 10.31
C ASN A 100 24.11 -8.52 11.66
N HIS A 101 24.76 -9.18 12.63
CA HIS A 101 24.86 -8.70 14.01
C HIS A 101 25.71 -7.42 14.21
N HIS A 102 26.32 -6.88 13.14
CA HIS A 102 27.22 -5.73 13.19
C HIS A 102 26.63 -4.45 12.56
N SER A 103 25.38 -4.48 12.10
CA SER A 103 24.73 -3.36 11.41
C SER A 103 23.56 -2.77 12.20
N ALA A 104 23.30 -1.48 12.01
CA ALA A 104 22.11 -0.84 12.55
C ALA A 104 20.86 -1.33 11.80
N LEU A 105 19.81 -1.67 12.55
CA LEU A 105 18.51 -2.10 12.02
C LEU A 105 17.53 -0.93 12.07
N LEU A 106 16.95 -0.58 10.91
CA LEU A 106 15.83 0.36 10.82
C LEU A 106 14.52 -0.43 10.84
N VAL A 107 13.68 -0.15 11.84
CA VAL A 107 12.34 -0.73 11.93
C VAL A 107 11.30 0.36 11.66
N LEU A 108 10.55 0.20 10.58
CA LEU A 108 9.40 1.04 10.25
C LEU A 108 8.13 0.34 10.70
N LEU A 109 7.61 0.78 11.84
CA LEU A 109 6.33 0.32 12.37
C LEU A 109 5.22 1.22 11.86
N GLN A 110 4.15 0.60 11.41
CA GLN A 110 2.96 1.29 10.96
C GLN A 110 1.91 1.21 12.06
N ASP A 111 1.33 2.36 12.42
CA ASP A 111 0.33 2.44 13.48
C ASP A 111 -1.01 1.81 13.07
N HIS A 112 -1.85 1.50 14.06
CA HIS A 112 -3.11 0.81 13.92
C HIS A 112 -4.08 1.56 12.99
N GLY A 113 -4.40 0.97 11.83
CA GLY A 113 -5.36 1.52 10.87
C GLY A 113 -5.46 0.71 9.59
N VAL A 114 -6.19 1.23 8.59
CA VAL A 114 -6.38 0.62 7.26
C VAL A 114 -5.14 0.82 6.36
N PHE A 115 -4.07 1.44 6.87
CA PHE A 115 -2.91 1.84 6.07
C PHE A 115 -2.04 0.65 5.69
N ARG A 116 -1.66 0.55 4.42
CA ARG A 116 -0.93 -0.59 3.86
C ARG A 116 0.58 -0.46 4.07
N ALA A 117 1.29 -1.58 4.20
CA ALA A 117 2.74 -1.57 4.42
C ALA A 117 3.46 -0.68 3.39
N GLY A 118 4.47 0.07 3.83
CA GLY A 118 5.24 0.93 2.92
C GLY A 118 4.58 2.26 2.55
N GLN A 119 3.40 2.57 3.11
CA GLN A 119 2.69 3.83 2.86
C GLN A 119 2.60 4.68 4.12
N TRP A 120 2.74 6.00 3.99
CA TRP A 120 2.39 6.95 5.05
C TRP A 120 0.91 7.31 5.02
N SER A 121 0.37 7.53 3.82
CA SER A 121 -1.05 7.81 3.61
C SER A 121 -1.44 7.65 2.15
N GLN A 122 -2.57 6.99 1.87
CA GLN A 122 -3.13 6.91 0.52
C GLN A 122 -3.38 8.32 -0.06
N GLN A 123 -3.90 9.25 0.75
CA GLN A 123 -4.17 10.62 0.31
C GLN A 123 -2.86 11.34 -0.04
N ALA A 124 -1.81 11.15 0.76
CA ALA A 124 -0.51 11.74 0.45
C ALA A 124 0.08 11.18 -0.85
N ILE A 125 -0.05 9.87 -1.12
CA ILE A 125 0.39 9.27 -2.40
C ILE A 125 -0.38 9.89 -3.57
N ILE A 126 -1.70 10.05 -3.43
CA ILE A 126 -2.57 10.59 -4.48
C ILE A 126 -2.22 12.05 -4.80
N HIS A 127 -2.01 12.89 -3.77
CA HIS A 127 -1.81 14.33 -3.96
C HIS A 127 -0.35 14.74 -4.16
N HIS A 128 0.58 14.06 -3.50
CA HIS A 128 2.00 14.44 -3.41
C HIS A 128 2.96 13.38 -3.96
N GLY A 129 2.44 12.27 -4.48
CA GLY A 129 3.22 11.20 -5.09
C GLY A 129 3.90 10.29 -4.07
N LEU A 130 4.63 9.29 -4.59
CA LEU A 130 5.32 8.30 -3.75
C LEU A 130 6.44 8.91 -2.90
N GLN A 131 7.06 9.98 -3.39
CA GLN A 131 8.16 10.65 -2.69
C GLN A 131 7.75 11.21 -1.31
N HIS A 132 6.46 11.55 -1.14
CA HIS A 132 5.97 12.11 0.12
C HIS A 132 4.95 11.19 0.80
N GLY A 133 4.25 10.36 0.03
CA GLY A 133 3.21 9.48 0.56
C GLY A 133 3.65 8.08 0.95
N SER A 134 4.90 7.68 0.65
CA SER A 134 5.40 6.33 0.91
C SER A 134 6.68 6.29 1.73
N GLN A 135 6.96 5.12 2.30
CA GLN A 135 8.18 4.84 3.06
C GLN A 135 9.40 4.62 2.15
N ILE A 136 9.19 4.45 0.83
CA ILE A 136 10.22 4.09 -0.15
C ILE A 136 11.43 5.03 -0.12
N PRO A 137 11.27 6.38 -0.11
CA PRO A 137 12.42 7.28 -0.06
C PRO A 137 13.25 7.12 1.21
N CYS A 138 12.61 6.89 2.35
CA CYS A 138 13.31 6.63 3.63
C CYS A 138 14.12 5.32 3.54
N ILE A 139 13.50 4.26 3.02
CA ILE A 139 14.13 2.95 2.82
C ILE A 139 15.34 3.06 1.87
N GLN A 140 15.20 3.75 0.74
CA GLN A 140 16.27 3.95 -0.23
C GLN A 140 17.40 4.80 0.33
N MET A 141 17.07 5.89 1.02
CA MET A 141 18.05 6.76 1.67
C MET A 141 18.84 6.00 2.73
N TRP A 142 18.18 5.17 3.54
CA TRP A 142 18.84 4.32 4.53
C TRP A 142 19.80 3.33 3.85
N GLY A 143 19.33 2.55 2.88
CA GLY A 143 20.16 1.58 2.17
C GLY A 143 21.35 2.19 1.42
N PHE A 144 21.25 3.47 1.02
CA PHE A 144 22.35 4.21 0.39
C PHE A 144 23.37 4.74 1.41
N CYS A 145 22.89 5.33 2.52
CA CYS A 145 23.74 6.01 3.49
C CYS A 145 24.38 5.07 4.51
N THR A 146 23.72 3.97 4.84
CA THR A 146 24.21 2.97 5.78
C THR A 146 24.21 1.63 5.06
N ARG A 147 25.23 0.80 5.25
CA ARG A 147 25.12 -0.64 4.91
C ARG A 147 24.17 -1.35 5.90
N GLY A 148 23.04 -0.72 6.23
CA GLY A 148 22.10 -1.10 7.26
C GLY A 148 20.89 -1.83 6.69
N GLU A 149 20.17 -2.50 7.56
CA GLU A 149 19.09 -3.42 7.20
C GLU A 149 17.73 -2.88 7.63
N ILE A 150 16.67 -3.34 6.97
CA ILE A 150 15.34 -2.72 7.04
C ILE A 150 14.31 -3.77 7.38
N LEU A 151 13.40 -3.42 8.30
CA LEU A 151 12.22 -4.18 8.67
C LEU A 151 10.99 -3.26 8.58
N GLY A 152 10.08 -3.51 7.64
CA GLY A 152 8.81 -2.78 7.48
C GLY A 152 7.62 -3.68 7.77
N SER A 153 6.81 -3.36 8.79
CA SER A 153 5.65 -4.17 9.18
C SER A 153 4.40 -3.87 8.32
N ALA A 154 3.56 -4.87 8.05
CA ALA A 154 2.22 -4.69 7.46
C ALA A 154 1.13 -4.88 8.53
N PRO A 155 -0.06 -4.25 8.38
CA PRO A 155 -1.13 -4.44 9.34
C PRO A 155 -1.80 -5.79 9.23
N ASN A 156 -2.37 -6.16 10.36
CA ASN A 156 -3.19 -7.34 10.60
C ASN A 156 -4.44 -7.32 9.70
N THR A 157 -4.62 -8.32 8.83
CA THR A 157 -5.87 -8.53 8.08
C THR A 157 -6.95 -9.17 8.95
N ALA A 158 -7.15 -8.64 10.16
CA ALA A 158 -8.30 -9.02 10.97
C ALA A 158 -9.47 -8.11 10.56
N ARG A 159 -10.39 -8.65 9.75
CA ARG A 159 -11.73 -8.09 9.62
C ARG A 159 -12.33 -8.00 11.02
N THR A 160 -12.40 -6.81 11.59
CA THR A 160 -13.33 -6.54 12.67
C THR A 160 -14.70 -6.36 12.03
N SER A 161 -15.36 -7.47 11.72
CA SER A 161 -16.80 -7.52 11.95
C SER A 161 -17.00 -7.30 13.44
N ASP A 162 -17.92 -6.39 13.78
CA ASP A 162 -18.38 -6.08 15.12
C ASP A 162 -17.58 -5.01 15.87
N ARG A 163 -18.08 -3.77 15.82
CA ARG A 163 -18.42 -2.99 17.01
C ARG A 163 -19.53 -2.00 16.68
N ARG A 164 -20.61 -2.15 17.46
CA ARG A 164 -21.81 -1.33 17.64
C ARG A 164 -21.61 0.18 17.49
#